data_AF-A0A7X7SKG1-F1
#
_entry.id   AF-A0A7X7SKG1-F1
#
_cell.length_a   1.000
_cell.length_b   1.000
_cell.length_c   1.000
_cell.angle_alpha   90.00
_cell.angle_beta   90.00
_cell.angle_gamma   90.00
#
_symmetry.space_group_name_H-M   'P 1'
#
loop_
_entity.id
_entity.type
_entity.pdbx_description
1 polymer ?
#
loop_
_entity_poly.entity_id
_entity_poly.type
_entity_poly.pdbx_seq_one_letter_code
_entity_poly.pdbx_strand_id
1 'polypeptide(L)'
;MSAAPPSPSSYTARHHDQPRLSAAALHAALRHAAWLEMYGPTSWDAHDLWANPVGRRAKAVYYRHRWLGLPLVAPFVLLDTALPATRKLLWHRQRFPIADAHYAMGFFALAQAHDP
;
A
#
# COMPACT_ATOMS: atom_id res chain seq x y z
N MET A 1 3.61 40.04 9.02
CA MET A 1 3.44 39.23 10.25
C MET A 1 3.96 37.83 9.95
N SER A 2 5.15 37.48 10.43
CA SER A 2 5.78 36.17 10.23
C SER A 2 5.40 35.28 11.42
N ALA A 3 4.71 34.16 11.19
CA ALA A 3 4.39 33.22 12.25
C ALA A 3 5.67 32.53 12.73
N ALA A 4 5.97 32.63 14.03
CA ALA A 4 7.10 31.96 14.63
C ALA A 4 6.94 30.43 14.51
N PRO A 5 8.03 29.67 14.26
CA PRO A 5 7.96 28.21 14.21
C PRO A 5 7.48 27.66 15.57
N PRO A 6 6.67 26.58 15.58
CA PRO A 6 6.20 25.98 16.82
C PRO A 6 7.39 25.51 17.67
N SER A 7 7.36 25.85 18.97
CA SER A 7 8.40 25.45 19.92
C SER A 7 8.52 23.92 20.02
N PRO A 8 9.74 23.36 20.17
CA PRO A 8 10.01 21.92 20.17
C PRO A 8 9.30 21.13 21.28
N SER A 9 8.75 21.82 22.30
CA SER A 9 8.04 21.22 23.43
C SER A 9 6.66 20.63 23.08
N SER A 10 6.10 20.92 21.90
CA SER A 10 4.80 20.35 21.49
C SER A 10 4.91 18.96 20.87
N TYR A 11 6.11 18.48 20.56
CA TYR A 11 6.31 17.13 20.01
C TYR A 11 6.47 16.06 21.10
N THR A 12 7.02 16.42 22.26
CA THR A 12 7.39 15.50 23.35
C THR A 12 6.26 15.13 24.31
N ALA A 13 5.10 15.79 24.24
CA ALA A 13 3.95 15.53 25.11
C ALA A 13 3.00 14.43 24.59
N ARG A 14 3.43 13.57 23.66
CA ARG A 14 2.69 12.36 23.25
C ARG A 14 3.32 11.11 23.84
N HIS A 15 3.42 11.06 25.17
CA HIS A 15 3.76 9.82 25.88
C HIS A 15 2.51 9.21 26.53
N HIS A 16 2.20 7.99 26.05
CA HIS A 16 1.68 6.84 26.82
C HIS A 16 0.35 6.98 27.57
N ASP A 17 -0.72 7.30 26.87
CA ASP A 17 -1.94 6.53 27.07
C ASP A 17 -2.08 5.61 25.87
N GLN A 18 -1.58 4.36 25.99
CA GLN A 18 -1.94 3.35 25.01
C GLN A 18 -3.42 3.04 25.24
N PRO A 19 -4.31 3.35 24.28
CA PRO A 19 -5.71 3.00 24.42
C PRO A 19 -5.79 1.49 24.65
N ARG A 20 -6.34 1.09 25.81
CA ARG A 20 -6.62 -0.32 26.07
C ARG A 20 -7.68 -0.74 25.06
N LEU A 21 -7.32 -1.69 24.19
CA LEU A 21 -8.28 -2.28 23.25
C LEU A 21 -9.41 -2.92 24.04
N SER A 22 -10.66 -2.56 23.72
CA SER A 22 -11.82 -3.22 24.30
C SER A 22 -11.86 -4.68 23.88
N ALA A 23 -12.51 -5.54 24.69
CA ALA A 23 -12.70 -6.95 24.34
C ALA A 23 -13.41 -7.11 22.98
N ALA A 24 -14.38 -6.23 22.69
CA ALA A 24 -15.08 -6.19 21.41
C ALA A 24 -14.14 -5.84 20.24
N ALA A 25 -13.29 -4.82 20.39
CA ALA A 25 -12.31 -4.43 19.38
C ALA A 25 -11.29 -5.56 19.11
N LEU A 26 -10.81 -6.22 20.17
CA LEU A 26 -9.91 -7.37 20.04
C LEU A 26 -10.61 -8.53 19.33
N HIS A 27 -11.84 -8.86 19.71
CA HIS A 27 -12.61 -9.91 19.07
C HIS A 27 -12.85 -9.63 17.57
N ALA A 28 -13.22 -8.39 17.23
CA ALA A 28 -13.37 -7.97 15.84
C ALA A 28 -12.04 -8.09 15.06
N ALA A 29 -10.91 -7.74 15.68
CA ALA A 29 -9.59 -7.81 15.05
C ALA A 29 -9.18 -9.26 14.78
N LEU A 30 -9.41 -10.18 15.72
CA LEU A 30 -9.12 -11.61 15.55
C LEU A 30 -10.01 -12.24 14.48
N ARG A 31 -11.31 -11.89 14.44
CA ARG A 31 -12.21 -12.33 13.38
C ARG A 31 -11.77 -11.83 12.00
N HIS A 32 -11.34 -10.57 11.93
CA HIS A 32 -10.81 -10.00 10.70
C HIS A 32 -9.54 -10.73 10.25
N ALA A 33 -8.59 -10.98 11.15
CA ALA A 33 -7.37 -11.71 10.85
C ALA A 33 -7.66 -13.12 10.30
N ALA A 34 -8.55 -13.86 10.95
CA ALA A 34 -8.96 -15.20 10.50
C ALA A 34 -9.64 -15.16 9.11
N TRP A 35 -10.50 -14.17 8.87
CA TRP A 35 -11.11 -13.97 7.54
C TRP A 35 -10.04 -13.64 6.49
N LEU A 36 -9.09 -12.79 6.83
CA LEU A 36 -8.06 -12.30 5.91
C LEU A 36 -7.02 -13.38 5.58
N GLU A 37 -6.75 -14.31 6.50
CA GLU A 37 -5.96 -15.51 6.22
C GLU A 37 -6.67 -16.45 5.24
N MET A 38 -8.00 -16.56 5.33
CA MET A 38 -8.78 -17.46 4.49
C MET A 38 -9.12 -16.88 3.10
N TYR A 39 -9.41 -15.58 3.03
CA TYR A 39 -9.96 -14.91 1.85
C TYR A 39 -9.12 -13.75 1.32
N GLY A 40 -7.98 -13.44 1.96
CA GLY A 40 -7.12 -12.30 1.63
C GLY A 40 -6.86 -12.19 0.13
N PRO A 41 -7.50 -11.24 -0.57
CA PRO A 41 -7.45 -11.23 -2.02
C PRO A 41 -6.07 -10.81 -2.49
N THR A 42 -5.60 -11.47 -3.55
CA THR A 42 -4.37 -11.11 -4.23
C THR A 42 -4.69 -10.39 -5.53
N SER A 43 -3.90 -9.39 -5.91
CA SER A 43 -4.09 -8.66 -7.16
C SER A 43 -2.75 -8.33 -7.81
N TRP A 44 -2.81 -7.65 -8.95
CA TRP A 44 -1.67 -7.02 -9.61
C TRP A 44 -1.84 -5.51 -9.50
N ASP A 45 -0.80 -4.81 -9.10
CA ASP A 45 -0.76 -3.34 -9.08
C ASP A 45 -0.02 -2.79 -10.31
N ALA A 46 -0.26 -1.51 -10.63
CA ALA A 46 0.46 -0.82 -11.70
C ALA A 46 1.97 -0.76 -11.43
N HIS A 47 2.39 -0.67 -10.15
CA HIS A 47 3.80 -0.61 -9.80
C HIS A 47 4.53 -1.94 -9.99
N ASP A 48 3.81 -3.07 -10.08
CA ASP A 48 4.39 -4.41 -10.20
C ASP A 48 5.20 -4.58 -11.49
N LEU A 49 4.71 -3.97 -12.57
CA LEU A 49 5.40 -3.95 -13.86
C LEU A 49 6.79 -3.27 -13.77
N TRP A 50 6.93 -2.33 -12.84
CA TRP A 50 8.17 -1.59 -12.61
C TRP A 50 9.02 -2.18 -11.49
N ALA A 51 8.40 -2.93 -10.57
CA ALA A 51 9.08 -3.59 -9.46
C ALA A 51 9.96 -4.75 -9.94
N ASN A 52 9.70 -5.31 -11.12
CA ASN A 52 10.48 -6.43 -11.65
C ASN A 52 11.94 -6.06 -11.98
N PRO A 53 12.88 -7.04 -11.99
CA PRO A 53 14.29 -6.78 -12.23
C PRO A 53 14.57 -6.06 -13.56
N VAL A 54 13.76 -6.29 -14.59
CA VAL A 54 13.92 -5.68 -15.91
C VAL A 54 13.50 -4.21 -15.89
N GLY A 55 12.33 -3.89 -15.32
CA GLY A 55 11.81 -2.55 -15.14
C GLY A 55 12.73 -1.71 -14.24
N ARG A 56 13.27 -2.28 -13.16
CA ARG A 56 14.29 -1.61 -12.34
C ARG A 56 15.56 -1.29 -13.13
N ARG A 57 16.05 -2.22 -13.95
CA ARG A 57 17.22 -1.99 -14.82
C ARG A 57 16.92 -0.92 -15.87
N ALA A 58 15.76 -0.96 -16.52
CA ALA A 58 15.35 0.05 -17.49
C ALA A 58 15.31 1.45 -16.86
N LYS A 59 14.70 1.59 -15.67
CA LYS A 59 14.72 2.85 -14.91
C LYS A 59 16.14 3.29 -14.54
N ALA A 60 17.00 2.37 -14.10
CA ALA A 60 18.38 2.67 -13.75
C ALA A 60 19.17 3.22 -14.96
N VAL A 61 19.01 2.61 -16.14
CA VAL A 61 19.63 3.10 -17.38
C VAL A 61 19.05 4.47 -17.76
N TYR A 62 17.73 4.68 -17.64
CA TYR A 62 17.10 5.97 -17.92
C TYR A 62 17.58 7.10 -17.01
N TYR A 63 17.73 6.83 -15.71
CA TYR A 63 18.24 7.82 -14.76
C TYR A 63 19.71 8.14 -14.98
N ARG A 64 20.51 7.19 -15.47
CA ARG A 64 21.94 7.43 -15.77
C ARG A 64 22.14 8.08 -17.14
N HIS A 65 21.37 7.66 -18.14
CA HIS A 65 21.49 8.07 -19.53
C HIS A 65 20.11 8.21 -20.16
N ARG A 66 19.53 9.41 -20.07
CA ARG A 66 18.15 9.69 -20.50
C ARG A 66 17.83 9.21 -21.92
N TRP A 67 18.72 9.47 -22.88
CA TRP A 67 18.51 9.10 -24.29
C TRP A 67 18.60 7.59 -24.55
N LEU A 68 19.47 6.88 -23.83
CA LEU A 68 19.61 5.43 -23.98
C LEU A 68 18.54 4.67 -23.20
N GLY A 69 18.08 5.20 -22.07
CA GLY A 69 17.03 4.56 -21.29
C GLY A 69 15.62 4.87 -21.76
N LEU A 70 15.41 5.94 -22.55
CA LEU A 70 14.09 6.25 -23.12
C LEU A 70 13.52 5.07 -23.93
N PRO A 71 14.24 4.47 -24.91
CA PRO A 71 13.73 3.31 -25.63
C PRO A 71 13.55 2.06 -24.74
N LEU A 72 14.21 1.99 -23.58
CA LEU A 72 14.03 0.89 -22.63
C LEU A 72 12.79 1.07 -21.75
N VAL A 73 12.46 2.31 -21.37
CA VAL A 73 11.33 2.65 -20.49
C VAL A 73 10.03 2.82 -21.28
N ALA A 74 10.09 3.33 -22.51
CA ALA A 74 8.94 3.56 -23.39
C ALA A 74 8.02 2.33 -23.56
N PRO A 75 8.51 1.11 -23.87
CA PRO A 75 7.64 -0.05 -24.00
C PRO A 75 6.97 -0.41 -22.67
N PHE A 76 7.63 -0.21 -21.52
CA PHE A 76 7.01 -0.46 -20.21
C PHE A 76 5.85 0.52 -19.95
N VAL A 77 6.03 1.82 -20.24
CA VAL A 77 4.96 2.82 -20.11
C VAL A 77 3.79 2.50 -21.05
N LEU A 78 4.10 2.11 -22.29
CA LEU A 78 3.07 1.75 -23.28
C LEU A 78 2.27 0.53 -22.82
N LEU A 79 2.94 -0.53 -22.36
CA LEU A 79 2.27 -1.73 -21.85
C LEU A 79 1.44 -1.43 -20.59
N ASP A 80 1.93 -0.59 -19.69
CA ASP A 80 1.22 -0.23 -18.45
C ASP A 80 -0.07 0.57 -18.71
N THR A 81 -0.05 1.43 -19.73
CA THR A 81 -1.17 2.33 -20.06
C THR A 81 -2.16 1.72 -21.05
N ALA A 82 -1.67 1.03 -22.08
CA ALA A 82 -2.51 0.49 -23.15
C ALA A 82 -2.92 -0.98 -22.94
N LEU A 83 -2.13 -1.77 -22.20
CA LEU A 83 -2.39 -3.21 -22.00
C LEU A 83 -2.17 -3.63 -20.55
N PRO A 84 -3.05 -3.25 -19.59
CA PRO A 84 -2.92 -3.62 -18.18
C PRO A 84 -2.94 -5.14 -17.93
N ALA A 85 -3.44 -5.94 -18.89
CA ALA A 85 -3.38 -7.40 -18.84
C ALA A 85 -1.95 -7.96 -18.85
N THR A 86 -0.97 -7.20 -19.38
CA THR A 86 0.45 -7.61 -19.44
C THR A 86 1.07 -7.78 -18.05
N ARG A 87 0.50 -7.13 -17.02
CA ARG A 87 0.89 -7.30 -15.61
C ARG A 87 0.79 -8.75 -15.14
N LYS A 88 -0.19 -9.51 -15.69
CA LYS A 88 -0.37 -10.94 -15.38
C LYS A 88 0.77 -11.81 -15.88
N LEU A 89 1.40 -11.43 -16.98
CA LEU A 89 2.49 -12.17 -17.59
C LEU A 89 3.83 -11.82 -16.94
N LEU A 90 3.98 -10.57 -16.52
CA LEU A 90 5.27 -10.02 -16.09
C LEU A 90 5.47 -10.07 -14.58
N TRP A 91 4.43 -10.29 -13.78
CA TRP A 91 4.54 -10.37 -12.32
C TRP A 91 3.52 -11.32 -11.69
N HIS A 92 3.80 -11.77 -10.46
CA HIS A 92 2.92 -12.65 -9.70
C HIS A 92 1.84 -11.84 -8.96
N ARG A 93 0.70 -12.46 -8.65
CA ARG A 93 -0.30 -11.83 -7.77
C ARG A 93 0.27 -11.76 -6.36
N GLN A 94 0.09 -10.62 -5.72
CA GLN A 94 0.49 -10.42 -4.32
C GLN A 94 -0.65 -9.83 -3.52
N ARG A 95 -0.54 -9.97 -2.19
CA ARG A 95 -1.45 -9.35 -1.25
C ARG A 95 -0.87 -8.00 -0.84
N PHE A 96 -1.69 -6.96 -0.93
CA PHE A 96 -1.25 -5.59 -0.68
C PHE A 96 -1.60 -5.16 0.75
N PRO A 97 -0.62 -4.74 1.57
CA PRO A 97 -0.87 -4.29 2.94
C PRO A 97 -1.86 -3.11 3.01
N ILE A 98 -1.90 -2.27 1.98
CA ILE A 98 -2.87 -1.17 1.91
C ILE A 98 -4.31 -1.70 1.72
N ALA A 99 -4.51 -2.76 0.94
CA ALA A 99 -5.82 -3.38 0.80
C ALA A 99 -6.26 -4.01 2.13
N ASP A 100 -5.35 -4.70 2.82
CA ASP A 100 -5.59 -5.26 4.15
C ASP A 100 -6.05 -4.20 5.15
N ALA A 101 -5.40 -3.03 5.17
CA ALA A 101 -5.81 -1.91 6.02
C ALA A 101 -7.23 -1.42 5.70
N HIS A 102 -7.61 -1.35 4.42
CA HIS A 102 -8.97 -0.97 4.02
C HIS A 102 -10.00 -2.00 4.42
N TYR A 103 -9.68 -3.29 4.31
CA TYR A 103 -10.56 -4.35 4.81
C TYR A 103 -10.73 -4.28 6.33
N ALA A 104 -9.66 -4.03 7.08
CA ALA A 104 -9.72 -3.86 8.52
C ALA A 104 -10.62 -2.68 8.91
N MET A 105 -10.44 -1.52 8.26
CA MET A 105 -11.29 -0.35 8.49
C MET A 105 -12.78 -0.64 8.25
N GLY A 106 -13.11 -1.28 7.12
CA GLY A 106 -14.49 -1.66 6.81
C GLY A 106 -15.06 -2.67 7.81
N PHE A 107 -14.26 -3.65 8.22
CA PHE A 107 -14.67 -4.68 9.18
C PHE A 107 -14.95 -4.10 10.57
N PHE A 108 -14.10 -3.17 11.05
CA PHE A 108 -14.32 -2.48 12.31
C PHE A 108 -15.51 -1.51 12.27
N ALA A 109 -15.74 -0.84 11.13
CA ALA A 109 -16.94 -0.03 10.95
C ALA A 109 -18.21 -0.88 11.01
N LEU A 110 -18.21 -2.06 10.37
CA LEU A 110 -19.33 -2.99 10.42
C LEU A 110 -19.56 -3.55 11.82
N ALA A 111 -18.49 -3.93 12.55
CA ALA A 111 -18.59 -4.43 13.91
C ALA A 111 -19.24 -3.38 14.85
N GLN A 112 -18.83 -2.11 14.75
CA GLN A 112 -19.44 -1.02 15.51
C GLN A 112 -20.92 -0.79 15.16
N ALA A 113 -21.32 -0.99 13.91
CA ALA A 113 -22.70 -0.83 13.48
C ALA A 113 -23.63 -1.99 13.90
N HIS A 114 -23.06 -3.14 14.28
CA HIS A 114 -23.80 -4.35 14.68
C HIS A 114 -23.71 -4.65 16.19
N ASP A 115 -22.93 -3.87 16.95
CA ASP A 115 -23.04 -3.83 18.42
C ASP A 115 -24.24 -2.93 18.80
N PRO A 116 -25.30 -3.46 19.44
CA PRO A 116 -26.45 -2.68 19.91
C PRO A 116 -26.13 -1.74 21.08
#